data_AF-A0A7I7Q7K2-F1
#
_entry.id   AF-A0A7I7Q7K2-F1
#
_cell.length_a   1.000
_cell.length_b   1.000
_cell.length_c   1.000
_cell.angle_alpha   90.00
_cell.angle_beta   90.00
_cell.angle_gamma   90.00
#
_symmetry.space_group_name_H-M   'P 1'
#
loop_
_entity.id
_entity.type
_entity.pdbx_description
1 polymer ?
#
loop_
_entity_poly.entity_id
_entity_poly.type
_entity_poly.pdbx_seq_one_letter_code
_entity_poly.pdbx_strand_id
1 'polypeptide(L)'
;MDNPPTVIEDARHAEDRGLDFLGCGEHLFFHGPTPNAFAMLAAAAGATTRIRLVSSIALPPLYPAAIVAKIAATIDIIWRSQR
;
A
#
# COMPACT_ATOMS: atom_id res chain seq x y z
N MET A 1 4.55 5.17 3.77
CA MET A 1 5.59 4.71 2.84
C MET A 1 5.29 5.36 1.52
N ASP A 2 6.11 6.34 1.16
CA ASP A 2 5.66 7.41 0.26
C ASP A 2 6.69 7.70 -0.85
N ASN A 3 7.60 6.74 -1.13
CA ASN A 3 8.63 6.85 -2.17
C ASN A 3 8.53 5.68 -3.19
N PRO A 4 7.94 5.89 -4.39
CA PRO A 4 7.73 4.82 -5.36
C PRO A 4 8.99 4.05 -5.81
N PRO A 5 10.16 4.68 -6.01
CA PRO A 5 11.37 3.97 -6.39
C PRO A 5 11.86 2.94 -5.36
N THR A 6 11.58 3.13 -4.06
CA THR A 6 12.12 2.27 -2.98
C THR A 6 11.08 1.41 -2.29
N VAL A 7 9.79 1.56 -2.62
CA VAL A 7 8.65 0.90 -1.95
C VAL A 7 8.83 -0.61 -1.74
N ILE A 8 9.40 -1.32 -2.71
CA ILE A 8 9.58 -2.78 -2.64
C ILE A 8 10.67 -3.14 -1.61
N GLU A 9 11.80 -2.44 -1.68
CA GLU A 9 12.94 -2.67 -0.77
C GLU A 9 12.57 -2.27 0.66
N ASP A 10 11.96 -1.10 0.82
CA ASP A 10 11.52 -0.61 2.12
C ASP A 10 10.47 -1.55 2.75
N ALA A 11 9.58 -2.14 1.94
CA ALA A 11 8.56 -3.05 2.45
C ALA A 11 9.15 -4.37 2.98
N ARG A 12 10.12 -4.93 2.25
CA ARG A 12 10.88 -6.10 2.71
C ARG A 12 11.67 -5.77 3.97
N HIS A 13 12.35 -4.62 3.97
CA HIS A 13 13.10 -4.17 5.13
C HIS A 13 12.21 -4.02 6.36
N ALA A 14 11.01 -3.43 6.22
CA ALA A 14 10.04 -3.32 7.30
C ALA A 14 9.62 -4.70 7.86
N GLU A 15 9.34 -5.67 6.99
CA GLU A 15 8.99 -7.04 7.38
C GLU A 15 10.14 -7.78 8.07
N ASP A 16 11.36 -7.67 7.55
CA ASP A 16 12.56 -8.30 8.12
C ASP A 16 12.87 -7.77 9.52
N ARG A 17 12.50 -6.53 9.80
CA ARG A 17 12.63 -5.89 11.12
C ARG A 17 11.51 -6.28 12.09
N GLY A 18 10.54 -7.09 11.65
CA GLY A 18 9.47 -7.62 12.48
C GLY A 18 8.38 -6.60 12.80
N LEU A 19 8.18 -5.59 11.95
CA LEU A 19 7.07 -4.65 12.12
C LEU A 19 5.73 -5.34 11.79
N ASP A 20 4.69 -4.97 12.53
CA ASP A 20 3.36 -5.56 12.36
C ASP A 20 2.58 -4.97 11.18
N PHE A 21 2.81 -3.69 10.87
CA PHE A 21 2.06 -2.93 9.88
C PHE A 21 2.97 -2.06 9.00
N LEU A 22 2.60 -1.97 7.72
CA LEU A 22 3.12 -1.01 6.76
C LEU A 22 1.97 -0.13 6.25
N GLY A 23 2.12 1.18 6.44
CA GLY A 23 1.14 2.18 6.05
C GLY A 23 1.56 3.01 4.85
N CYS A 24 0.65 3.26 3.92
CA CYS A 24 0.83 4.23 2.83
C CYS A 24 -0.21 5.35 2.93
N GLY A 25 0.23 6.60 2.91
CA GLY A 25 -0.65 7.77 2.84
C GLY A 25 -0.93 8.17 1.40
N GLU A 26 -1.96 8.99 1.19
CA GLU A 26 -2.30 9.53 -0.12
C GLU A 26 -2.58 11.03 -0.02
N HIS A 27 -2.00 11.78 -0.95
CA HIS A 27 -2.32 13.18 -1.20
C HIS A 27 -2.53 13.35 -2.71
N LEU A 28 -3.44 14.25 -3.12
CA LEU A 28 -3.51 14.67 -4.52
C LEU A 28 -2.40 15.66 -4.88
N PHE A 29 -2.13 16.59 -3.98
CA PHE A 29 -1.15 17.64 -4.14
C PHE A 29 -0.49 17.94 -2.80
N PHE A 30 0.82 18.14 -2.83
CA PHE A 30 1.58 18.57 -1.66
C PHE A 30 2.90 19.23 -2.12
N HIS A 31 3.73 19.64 -1.17
CA HIS A 31 5.02 20.28 -1.45
C HIS A 31 6.12 19.27 -1.89
N GLY A 32 5.73 18.18 -2.55
CA GLY A 32 6.62 17.10 -3.01
C GLY A 32 5.84 16.00 -3.75
N PRO A 33 6.51 14.93 -4.20
CA PRO A 33 5.85 13.79 -4.83
C PRO A 33 4.78 13.17 -3.92
N THR A 34 3.59 12.94 -4.46
CA THR A 34 2.46 12.37 -3.73
C THR A 34 1.98 11.09 -4.41
N PRO A 35 2.50 9.92 -4.01
CA PRO A 35 2.15 8.67 -4.66
C PRO A 35 0.72 8.23 -4.31
N ASN A 36 0.15 7.37 -5.17
CA ASN A 36 -1.14 6.73 -4.91
C ASN A 36 -0.97 5.62 -3.86
N ALA A 37 -1.73 5.68 -2.76
CA ALA A 37 -1.55 4.72 -1.66
C ALA A 37 -1.88 3.29 -2.09
N PHE A 38 -2.92 3.08 -2.90
CA PHE A 38 -3.30 1.74 -3.35
C PHE A 38 -2.24 1.11 -4.24
N ALA A 39 -1.64 1.86 -5.16
CA ALA A 39 -0.55 1.37 -6.00
C ALA A 39 0.68 0.98 -5.17
N MET A 40 1.04 1.80 -4.18
CA MET A 40 2.14 1.53 -3.26
C MET A 40 1.88 0.27 -2.42
N LEU A 41 0.66 0.13 -1.89
CA LEU A 41 0.25 -1.06 -1.13
C LEU A 41 0.20 -2.30 -2.02
N ALA A 42 -0.18 -2.19 -3.29
CA ALA A 42 -0.14 -3.31 -4.23
C ALA A 42 1.31 -3.80 -4.47
N ALA A 43 2.27 -2.87 -4.60
CA ALA A 43 3.68 -3.21 -4.72
C ALA A 43 4.20 -3.89 -3.43
N ALA A 44 3.88 -3.34 -2.26
CA ALA A 44 4.24 -3.93 -0.98
C ALA A 44 3.59 -5.31 -0.78
N ALA A 45 2.34 -5.50 -1.22
CA ALA A 45 1.63 -6.78 -1.19
C ALA A 45 2.40 -7.87 -1.92
N GLY A 46 2.88 -7.59 -3.13
CA GLY A 46 3.69 -8.55 -3.90
C GLY A 46 5.11 -8.80 -3.36
N ALA A 47 5.57 -7.98 -2.41
CA ALA A 47 6.95 -8.03 -1.91
C ALA A 47 7.07 -8.68 -0.52
N THR A 48 5.96 -8.93 0.16
CA THR A 48 5.90 -9.29 1.59
C THR A 48 4.89 -10.41 1.86
N THR A 49 5.04 -11.11 2.99
CA THR A 49 4.27 -12.34 3.29
C THR A 49 3.62 -12.35 4.67
N ARG A 50 4.12 -11.54 5.61
CA ARG A 50 3.75 -11.49 7.02
C ARG A 50 3.26 -10.12 7.46
N ILE A 51 3.97 -9.04 7.11
CA ILE A 51 3.63 -7.68 7.52
C ILE A 51 2.25 -7.29 6.98
N ARG A 52 1.41 -6.68 7.82
CA ARG A 52 0.04 -6.29 7.44
C ARG A 52 0.06 -4.96 6.72
N LEU A 53 -0.75 -4.83 5.69
CA LEU A 53 -0.80 -3.64 4.86
C LEU A 53 -2.04 -2.80 5.21
N VAL A 54 -1.84 -1.48 5.31
CA VAL A 54 -2.92 -0.55 5.64
C VAL A 54 -2.78 0.74 4.84
N SER A 55 -3.91 1.28 4.38
CA SER A 55 -3.95 2.67 3.91
C SER A 55 -4.03 3.57 5.14
N SER A 56 -2.98 4.38 5.37
CA SER A 56 -2.96 5.33 6.49
C SER A 56 -4.03 6.40 6.29
N ILE A 57 -4.28 6.77 5.03
CA ILE A 57 -5.36 7.64 4.58
C ILE A 57 -5.82 7.12 3.22
N ALA A 58 -7.11 6.81 3.10
CA ALA A 58 -7.77 6.63 1.81
C ALA A 58 -8.56 7.90 1.50
N LEU A 59 -8.75 8.21 0.21
CA LEU A 59 -9.56 9.35 -0.25
C LEU A 59 -10.87 8.89 -0.94
N PRO A 60 -11.81 8.18 -0.25
CA PRO A 60 -13.01 7.63 -0.87
C PRO A 60 -13.82 8.61 -1.73
N PRO A 61 -14.00 9.90 -1.37
CA PRO A 61 -14.76 10.83 -2.21
C PRO A 61 -14.17 11.06 -3.61
N LEU A 62 -12.88 10.74 -3.83
CA LEU A 62 -12.20 10.91 -5.11
C LEU A 62 -12.36 9.71 -6.05
N TYR A 63 -12.89 8.60 -5.57
CA TYR A 63 -13.03 7.36 -6.32
C TYR A 63 -14.49 6.87 -6.26
N PRO A 64 -15.04 6.30 -7.34
CA PRO A 64 -16.29 5.55 -7.23
C PRO A 64 -16.11 4.41 -6.22
N ALA A 65 -17.04 4.25 -5.27
CA ALA A 65 -16.91 3.29 -4.17
C ALA A 65 -16.65 1.85 -4.66
N ALA A 66 -17.30 1.44 -5.75
CA ALA A 66 -17.10 0.12 -6.36
C ALA A 66 -15.66 -0.10 -6.86
N ILE A 67 -14.99 0.97 -7.32
CA ILE A 67 -13.59 0.91 -7.78
C ILE A 67 -12.65 0.76 -6.60
N VAL A 68 -12.84 1.53 -5.52
CA VAL A 68 -12.05 1.37 -4.29
C VAL A 68 -12.16 -0.05 -3.76
N ALA A 69 -13.39 -0.58 -3.68
CA ALA A 69 -13.63 -1.95 -3.22
C ALA A 69 -12.92 -2.99 -4.10
N LYS A 70 -13.00 -2.85 -5.43
CA LYS A 70 -12.34 -3.73 -6.39
C LYS A 70 -10.82 -3.72 -6.21
N ILE A 71 -10.22 -2.54 -6.08
CA ILE A 71 -8.77 -2.36 -5.90
C ILE A 71 -8.33 -2.97 -4.56
N ALA A 72 -8.97 -2.59 -3.46
CA ALA A 72 -8.63 -3.07 -2.12
C ALA A 72 -8.75 -4.60 -2.02
N ALA A 73 -9.82 -5.18 -2.57
CA ALA A 73 -9.99 -6.64 -2.61
C ALA A 73 -8.90 -7.33 -3.45
N THR A 74 -8.49 -6.74 -4.58
CA THR A 74 -7.41 -7.29 -5.41
C THR A 74 -6.08 -7.29 -4.65
N ILE A 75 -5.76 -6.21 -3.94
CA ILE A 75 -4.56 -6.11 -3.11
C ILE A 75 -4.58 -7.16 -1.99
N ASP A 76 -5.70 -7.32 -1.28
CA ASP A 76 -5.85 -8.33 -0.22
C ASP A 76 -5.65 -9.75 -0.76
N ILE A 77 -6.18 -10.07 -1.95
CA ILE A 77 -5.98 -11.37 -2.60
C ILE A 77 -4.50 -11.60 -2.93
N ILE A 78 -3.81 -10.61 -3.52
CA ILE A 78 -2.36 -10.72 -3.87
C ILE A 78 -1.52 -10.96 -2.61
N TRP A 79 -1.81 -10.25 -1.53
CA TRP A 79 -1.08 -10.42 -0.28
C TRP A 79 -1.34 -11.80 0.35
N ARG A 80 -2.57 -12.30 0.29
CA ARG A 80 -2.92 -13.63 0.81
C ARG A 80 -2.38 -14.79 -0.02
N SER A 81 -2.18 -14.62 -1.33
CA SER A 81 -1.74 -15.72 -2.21
C SER A 81 -0.30 -16.16 -1.97
N GLN A 82 0.44 -15.46 -1.10
CA GLN A 82 1.83 -15.74 -0.77
C GLN A 82 2.00 -16.46 0.59
N ARG A 83 0.90 -16.97 1.16
CA ARG A 83 0.85 -17.67 2.44
C ARG A 83 0.63 -19.16 2.29
#